data_AF-A0A7S1VPV5-F1
#
_entry.id   AF-A0A7S1VPV5-F1
#
_cell.length_a   1.000
_cell.length_b   1.000
_cell.length_c   1.000
_cell.angle_alpha   90.00
_cell.angle_beta   90.00
_cell.angle_gamma   90.00
#
_symmetry.space_group_name_H-M   'P 1'
#
loop_
_entity.id
_entity.type
_entity.pdbx_description
1 polymer ?
#
loop_
_entity_poly.entity_id
_entity_poly.type
_entity_poly.pdbx_seq_one_letter_code
_entity_poly.pdbx_strand_id
1 'polypeptide(L)'
;MGVKDVTTMVSNLTGMNSEEALSLGQVVYSKTQGNAQFCKLFLESLYTEGLLSFSVKEHKWIYDIEKVREGTNDASNVLVAAKIDRLGANVQDILKFASCLGFVFELEHLRVVLVSEYETFTGKKTLPGTKLAPSQISATQYDDVLHQLMGKAVNDGIIVNGKRFGTFTFSHDKIFEAVYSSLPTGLERKQLHVRIGRLLLEAFPKNDVVSFLAVDHLNQGSASITASLERLQLAQRNLSLAQLAIDKFSSFDRARDFITAGLSLFPGDDLWTIDYDLALKMHTIGAQVSVVGESPEVFVDRGILNSKTFADKVPLYMTLMSFYGWQNRHEEAVDVGLTVLRTLGEKMPRKAGKAHVAWEFVLAKRALGNRTDEQILAMPQVKDSRK
;
A
#
# COMPACT_ATOMS: atom_id res chain seq x y z
N MET A 1 23.88 13.05 0.09
CA MET A 1 25.08 13.62 0.76
C MET A 1 24.92 13.45 2.25
N GLY A 2 25.98 13.22 3.03
CA GLY A 2 25.89 13.15 4.49
C GLY A 2 25.81 14.53 5.15
N VAL A 3 25.55 14.60 6.46
CA VAL A 3 25.51 15.87 7.23
C VAL A 3 26.80 16.68 7.06
N LYS A 4 27.95 16.01 7.04
CA LYS A 4 29.26 16.65 6.84
C LYS A 4 29.36 17.32 5.47
N ASP A 5 28.95 16.62 4.42
CA ASP A 5 28.95 17.14 3.05
C ASP A 5 28.02 18.36 2.91
N VAL A 6 26.83 18.31 3.54
CA VAL A 6 25.90 19.45 3.58
C VAL A 6 26.50 20.62 4.35
N THR A 7 27.16 20.35 5.48
CA THR A 7 27.83 21.38 6.28
C THR A 7 28.96 22.05 5.49
N THR A 8 29.77 21.27 4.77
CA THR A 8 30.80 21.79 3.87
C THR A 8 30.20 22.60 2.73
N MET A 9 29.07 22.16 2.16
CA MET A 9 28.35 22.93 1.14
C MET A 9 27.87 24.29 1.68
N VAL A 10 27.28 24.31 2.89
CA VAL A 10 26.83 25.55 3.55
C VAL A 10 28.02 26.46 3.84
N SER A 11 29.11 25.94 4.39
CA SER A 11 30.34 26.68 4.67
C SER A 11 30.92 27.30 3.38
N ASN A 12 31.00 26.54 2.29
CA ASN A 12 31.49 27.03 1.01
C ASN A 12 30.60 28.13 0.40
N LEU A 13 29.28 28.02 0.54
CA LEU A 13 28.32 28.99 -0.01
C LEU A 13 28.25 30.28 0.80
N THR A 14 28.47 30.20 2.12
CA THR A 14 28.33 31.33 3.04
C THR A 14 29.66 31.96 3.44
N GLY A 15 30.78 31.24 3.27
CA GLY A 15 32.09 31.65 3.80
C GLY A 15 32.22 31.51 5.31
N MET A 16 31.24 30.88 5.99
CA MET A 16 31.29 30.57 7.43
C MET A 16 32.35 29.49 7.71
N ASN A 17 32.95 29.52 8.89
CA ASN A 17 33.79 28.40 9.34
C ASN A 17 32.94 27.15 9.63
N SER A 18 33.58 25.97 9.69
CA SER A 18 32.86 24.70 9.85
C SER A 18 32.05 24.58 11.15
N GLU A 19 32.41 25.29 12.21
CA GLU A 19 31.66 25.28 13.48
C GLU A 19 30.40 26.14 13.39
N GLU A 20 30.50 27.33 12.80
CA GLU A 20 29.37 28.23 12.52
C GLU A 20 28.41 27.64 11.48
N ALA A 21 28.93 26.90 10.48
CA ALA A 21 28.13 26.26 9.46
C ALA A 21 27.47 24.94 9.93
N LEU A 22 27.91 24.36 11.05
CA LEU A 22 27.42 23.05 11.52
C LEU A 22 25.95 23.10 11.95
N SER A 23 25.58 24.14 12.71
CA SER A 23 24.20 24.31 13.21
C SER A 23 23.22 24.49 12.06
N LEU A 24 23.54 25.36 11.10
CA LEU A 24 22.75 25.58 9.88
C LEU A 24 22.78 24.33 8.99
N GLY A 25 23.94 23.71 8.81
CA GLY A 25 24.14 22.49 8.01
C GLY A 25 23.33 21.30 8.51
N GLN A 26 23.19 21.13 9.82
CA GLN A 26 22.32 20.10 10.41
C GLN A 26 20.84 20.35 10.14
N VAL A 27 20.38 21.61 10.21
CA VAL A 27 18.99 21.96 9.89
C VAL A 27 18.73 21.80 8.39
N VAL A 28 19.65 22.25 7.54
CA VAL A 28 19.58 22.03 6.09
C VAL A 28 19.52 20.52 5.81
N TYR A 29 20.41 19.71 6.38
CA TYR A 29 20.40 18.27 6.18
C TYR A 29 19.10 17.61 6.65
N SER A 30 18.59 17.96 7.84
CA SER A 30 17.37 17.34 8.36
C SER A 30 16.15 17.64 7.49
N LYS A 31 16.12 18.83 6.86
CA LYS A 31 15.03 19.27 5.99
C LYS A 31 15.17 18.81 4.54
N THR A 32 16.38 18.59 4.06
CA THR A 32 16.64 18.25 2.65
C THR A 32 17.09 16.81 2.43
N GLN A 33 17.30 16.06 3.52
CA GLN A 33 17.84 14.69 3.54
C GLN A 33 19.13 14.54 2.71
N GLY A 34 19.91 15.62 2.66
CA GLY A 34 21.19 15.64 1.95
C GLY A 34 21.08 15.62 0.42
N ASN A 35 19.95 16.01 -0.16
CA ASN A 35 19.83 16.27 -1.58
C ASN A 35 20.42 17.65 -1.92
N ALA A 36 21.49 17.68 -2.71
CA ALA A 36 22.27 18.90 -2.98
C ALA A 36 21.44 20.05 -3.57
N GLN A 37 20.49 19.73 -4.44
CA GLN A 37 19.67 20.75 -5.08
C GLN A 37 18.65 21.32 -4.09
N PHE A 38 18.11 20.49 -3.18
CA PHE A 38 17.27 20.96 -2.08
C PHE A 38 18.04 21.76 -1.05
N CYS A 39 19.30 21.39 -0.73
CA CYS A 39 20.16 22.22 0.11
C CYS A 39 20.27 23.64 -0.46
N LYS A 40 20.52 23.77 -1.76
CA LYS A 40 20.62 25.07 -2.42
C LYS A 40 19.30 25.85 -2.34
N LEU A 41 18.18 25.23 -2.69
CA LEU A 41 16.87 25.88 -2.68
C LEU A 41 16.43 26.32 -1.29
N PHE A 42 16.68 25.47 -0.28
CA PHE A 42 16.37 25.78 1.10
C PHE A 42 17.18 27.00 1.58
N LEU A 43 18.47 27.08 1.26
CA LEU A 43 19.28 28.27 1.56
C LEU A 43 18.76 29.52 0.82
N GLU A 44 18.35 29.40 -0.44
CA GLU A 44 17.72 30.50 -1.21
C GLU A 44 16.39 30.97 -0.60
N SER A 45 15.59 30.06 -0.02
CA SER A 45 14.33 30.41 0.64
C SER A 45 14.56 31.17 1.92
N LEU A 46 15.50 30.71 2.75
CA LEU A 46 15.88 31.39 3.98
C LEU A 46 16.37 32.81 3.67
N TYR A 47 17.09 32.99 2.56
CA TYR A 47 17.50 34.31 2.10
C TYR A 47 16.32 35.20 1.70
N THR A 48 15.39 34.67 0.92
CA THR A 48 14.22 35.40 0.42
C THR A 48 13.27 35.80 1.55
N GLU A 49 13.11 34.95 2.56
CA GLU A 49 12.29 35.18 3.76
C GLU A 49 12.98 36.07 4.79
N GLY A 50 14.23 36.49 4.54
CA GLY A 50 15.03 37.30 5.47
C GLY A 50 15.51 36.56 6.72
N LEU A 51 15.29 35.25 6.79
CA LEU A 51 15.75 34.38 7.88
C LEU A 51 17.27 34.11 7.81
N LEU A 52 17.84 34.24 6.62
CA LEU A 52 19.27 34.25 6.36
C LEU A 52 19.61 35.57 5.64
N SER A 53 20.41 36.44 6.26
CA SER A 53 20.72 37.74 5.67
C SER A 53 22.21 38.05 5.78
N PHE A 54 22.77 38.76 4.80
CA PHE A 54 24.17 39.16 4.85
C PHE A 54 24.30 40.55 5.50
N SER A 55 24.99 40.62 6.64
CA SER A 55 25.28 41.87 7.32
C SER A 55 26.50 42.54 6.69
N VAL A 56 26.25 43.65 5.99
CA VAL A 56 27.32 44.48 5.38
C VAL A 56 28.23 45.11 6.44
N LYS A 57 27.71 45.40 7.64
CA LYS A 57 28.53 45.95 8.74
C LYS A 57 29.51 44.93 9.29
N GLU A 58 29.06 43.69 9.49
CA GLU A 58 29.87 42.65 10.12
C GLU A 58 30.58 41.73 9.12
N HIS A 59 30.29 41.89 7.82
CA HIS A 59 30.79 41.02 6.74
C HIS A 59 30.49 39.53 7.00
N LYS A 60 29.34 39.26 7.62
CA LYS A 60 28.92 37.92 8.05
C LYS A 60 27.45 37.68 7.74
N TRP A 61 27.12 36.42 7.51
CA TRP A 61 25.74 35.96 7.43
C TRP A 61 25.14 35.86 8.83
N ILE A 62 23.97 36.47 9.00
CA ILE A 62 23.17 36.45 10.22
C ILE A 62 21.95 35.58 9.98
N TYR A 63 21.72 34.64 10.90
CA TYR A 63 20.54 33.79 10.92
C TYR A 63 20.15 33.49 12.37
N ASP A 64 18.85 33.28 12.59
CA ASP A 64 18.31 32.85 13.88
C ASP A 64 17.93 31.38 13.78
N ILE A 65 18.68 30.51 14.48
CA ILE A 65 18.55 29.06 14.33
C ILE A 65 17.18 28.54 14.77
N GLU A 66 16.54 29.19 15.74
CA GLU A 66 15.21 28.78 16.23
C GLU A 66 14.14 29.20 15.23
N LYS A 67 14.23 30.40 14.65
CA LYS A 67 13.33 30.80 13.55
C LYS A 67 13.50 29.96 12.30
N VAL A 68 14.74 29.58 11.96
CA VAL A 68 15.03 28.66 10.86
C VAL A 68 14.49 27.25 11.16
N ARG A 69 14.38 26.82 12.42
CA ARG A 69 13.75 25.54 12.78
C ARG A 69 12.22 25.60 12.73
N GLU A 70 11.62 26.70 13.20
CA GLU A 70 10.16 26.86 13.31
C GLU A 70 9.47 27.24 11.99
N GLY A 71 10.06 28.13 11.18
CA GLY A 71 9.45 28.62 9.93
C GLY A 71 9.46 27.61 8.76
N THR A 72 10.06 26.43 8.93
CA THR A 72 10.54 25.63 7.79
C THR A 72 9.70 24.44 7.38
N ASN A 73 8.59 24.16 8.06
CA ASN A 73 7.64 23.17 7.55
C ASN A 73 6.91 23.71 6.30
N ASP A 74 6.59 25.00 6.25
CA ASP A 74 5.99 25.64 5.06
C ASP A 74 7.03 25.99 4.00
N ALA A 75 8.24 26.43 4.38
CA ALA A 75 9.28 26.82 3.41
C ALA A 75 9.65 25.66 2.45
N SER A 76 9.75 24.43 2.94
CA SER A 76 10.03 23.26 2.07
C SER A 76 8.92 23.00 1.05
N ASN A 77 7.65 23.16 1.44
CA ASN A 77 6.50 23.01 0.56
C ASN A 77 6.39 24.18 -0.44
N VAL A 78 6.63 25.41 0.01
CA VAL A 78 6.64 26.62 -0.84
C VAL A 78 7.73 26.50 -1.91
N LEU A 79 8.91 25.98 -1.56
CA LEU A 79 9.99 25.77 -2.52
C LEU A 79 9.69 24.68 -3.53
N VAL A 80 9.09 23.58 -3.08
CA VAL A 80 8.64 22.50 -3.96
C VAL A 80 7.59 23.03 -4.94
N ALA A 81 6.60 23.79 -4.45
CA ALA A 81 5.57 24.41 -5.27
C ALA A 81 6.19 25.37 -6.30
N ALA A 82 7.08 26.28 -5.87
CA ALA A 82 7.78 27.20 -6.76
C ALA A 82 8.62 26.46 -7.83
N LYS A 83 9.18 25.29 -7.49
CA LYS A 83 9.90 24.43 -8.44
C LYS A 83 8.96 23.84 -9.48
N ILE A 84 7.81 23.33 -9.06
CA ILE A 84 6.79 22.77 -9.95
C ILE A 84 6.21 23.87 -10.84
N ASP A 85 5.95 25.06 -10.30
CA ASP A 85 5.39 26.20 -11.02
C ASP A 85 6.33 26.72 -12.12
N ARG A 86 7.64 26.59 -11.95
CA ARG A 86 8.66 26.93 -12.97
C ARG A 86 8.64 25.96 -14.15
N LEU A 87 8.08 24.77 -14.00
CA LEU A 87 7.96 23.80 -15.10
C LEU A 87 6.91 24.29 -16.10
N GLY A 88 7.13 24.02 -17.38
CA GLY A 88 6.10 24.28 -18.39
C GLY A 88 4.82 23.48 -18.13
N ALA A 89 3.67 24.04 -18.48
CA ALA A 89 2.34 23.45 -18.21
C ALA A 89 2.22 21.97 -18.65
N ASN A 90 2.83 21.61 -19.79
CA ASN A 90 2.84 20.21 -20.26
C ASN A 90 3.57 19.26 -19.31
N VAL A 91 4.68 19.70 -18.71
CA VAL A 91 5.44 18.88 -17.76
C VAL A 91 4.68 18.76 -16.45
N GLN A 92 4.09 19.86 -15.96
CA GLN A 92 3.26 19.83 -14.77
C GLN A 92 2.07 18.87 -14.93
N ASP A 93 1.36 18.94 -16.07
CA ASP A 93 0.22 18.06 -16.30
C ASP A 93 0.65 16.59 -16.34
N ILE A 94 1.76 16.25 -17.02
CA ILE A 94 2.26 14.87 -17.05
C ILE A 94 2.65 14.38 -15.65
N LEU A 95 3.28 15.22 -14.84
CA LEU A 95 3.66 14.87 -13.47
C LEU A 95 2.43 14.58 -12.59
N LYS A 96 1.30 15.27 -12.80
CA LYS A 96 0.03 14.96 -12.11
C LYS A 96 -0.43 13.53 -12.39
N PHE A 97 -0.41 13.09 -13.64
CA PHE A 97 -0.74 11.69 -13.98
C PHE A 97 0.32 10.70 -13.48
N ALA A 98 1.60 11.07 -13.55
CA ALA A 98 2.67 10.25 -12.99
C ALA A 98 2.52 10.05 -11.47
N SER A 99 2.09 11.09 -10.75
CA SER A 99 1.84 11.00 -9.31
C SER A 99 0.68 10.06 -8.96
N CYS A 100 -0.26 9.81 -9.88
CA CYS A 100 -1.27 8.77 -9.70
C CYS A 100 -0.64 7.38 -9.77
N LEU A 101 0.28 7.14 -10.71
CA LEU A 101 0.93 5.85 -10.90
C LEU A 101 1.89 5.46 -9.77
N GLY A 102 2.27 6.42 -8.94
CA GLY A 102 3.01 6.21 -7.70
C GLY A 102 4.36 6.95 -7.66
N PHE A 103 5.07 6.76 -6.55
CA PHE A 103 6.39 7.37 -6.34
C PHE A 103 7.43 6.89 -7.36
N VAL A 104 7.33 5.62 -7.78
CA VAL A 104 8.05 5.02 -8.90
C VAL A 104 7.03 4.67 -9.97
N PHE A 105 7.27 5.08 -11.21
CA PHE A 105 6.34 4.84 -12.32
C PHE A 105 7.09 4.49 -13.61
N GLU A 106 6.38 3.81 -14.51
CA GLU A 106 6.87 3.43 -15.83
C GLU A 106 6.27 4.32 -16.92
N LEU A 107 7.08 4.68 -17.90
CA LEU A 107 6.69 5.53 -19.03
C LEU A 107 5.54 4.91 -19.82
N GLU A 108 5.53 3.58 -19.94
CA GLU A 108 4.50 2.85 -20.66
C GLU A 108 3.11 3.03 -20.01
N HIS A 109 3.02 2.88 -18.69
CA HIS A 109 1.78 3.09 -17.94
C HIS A 109 1.33 4.55 -18.03
N LEU A 110 2.28 5.49 -17.95
CA LEU A 110 2.01 6.91 -18.07
C LEU A 110 1.44 7.27 -19.44
N ARG A 111 2.01 6.71 -20.51
CA ARG A 111 1.52 6.89 -21.87
C ARG A 111 0.06 6.45 -22.00
N VAL A 112 -0.27 5.24 -21.52
CA VAL A 112 -1.63 4.68 -21.60
C VAL A 112 -2.64 5.58 -20.88
N VAL A 113 -2.29 6.05 -19.69
CA VAL A 113 -3.16 6.95 -18.90
C VAL A 113 -3.34 8.29 -19.61
N LEU A 114 -2.26 8.91 -20.10
CA LEU A 114 -2.34 10.20 -20.80
C LEU A 114 -3.18 10.13 -22.08
N VAL A 115 -2.97 9.10 -22.89
CA VAL A 115 -3.72 8.89 -24.15
C VAL A 115 -5.23 8.83 -23.91
N SER A 116 -5.64 8.28 -22.76
CA SER A 116 -7.05 8.03 -22.45
C SER A 116 -7.70 9.14 -21.62
N GLU A 117 -6.97 9.72 -20.67
CA GLU A 117 -7.53 10.60 -19.64
C GLU A 117 -7.16 12.07 -19.79
N TYR A 118 -6.18 12.41 -20.64
CA TYR A 118 -5.68 13.79 -20.71
C TYR A 118 -6.76 14.79 -21.14
N GLU A 119 -7.54 14.48 -22.18
CA GLU A 119 -8.62 15.34 -22.64
C GLU A 119 -9.72 15.47 -21.58
N THR A 120 -10.16 14.36 -21.00
CA THR A 120 -11.19 14.34 -19.95
C THR A 120 -10.79 15.17 -18.73
N PHE A 121 -9.52 15.10 -18.31
CA PHE A 121 -9.01 15.78 -17.12
C PHE A 121 -8.67 17.25 -17.35
N THR A 122 -8.14 17.61 -18.53
CA THR A 122 -7.64 18.98 -18.80
C THR A 122 -8.52 19.79 -19.73
N GLY A 123 -9.46 19.17 -20.44
CA GLY A 123 -10.23 19.75 -21.54
C GLY A 123 -9.42 19.99 -22.82
N LYS A 124 -8.13 19.61 -22.85
CA LYS A 124 -7.24 19.83 -24.01
C LYS A 124 -7.32 18.63 -24.96
N LYS A 125 -7.65 18.90 -26.23
CA LYS A 125 -7.79 17.88 -27.29
C LYS A 125 -6.46 17.31 -27.80
N THR A 126 -5.35 17.95 -27.49
CA THR A 126 -4.01 17.55 -27.96
C THR A 126 -3.18 17.04 -26.79
N LEU A 127 -2.37 16.02 -27.04
CA LEU A 127 -1.50 15.47 -26.00
C LEU A 127 -0.41 16.46 -25.57
N PRO A 128 0.01 16.44 -24.28
CA PRO A 128 0.98 17.38 -23.76
C PRO A 128 2.31 17.28 -24.52
N GLY A 129 2.83 18.43 -24.95
CA GLY A 129 4.03 18.54 -25.77
C GLY A 129 3.83 18.35 -27.28
N THR A 130 2.58 18.16 -27.73
CA THR A 130 2.26 17.92 -29.14
C THR A 130 1.16 18.86 -29.65
N LYS A 131 0.97 18.91 -30.97
CA LYS A 131 -0.21 19.51 -31.61
C LYS A 131 -1.19 18.44 -32.11
N LEU A 132 -1.03 17.19 -31.67
CA LEU A 132 -1.74 16.03 -32.20
C LEU A 132 -2.72 15.50 -31.15
N ALA A 133 -3.90 15.07 -31.60
CA ALA A 133 -4.83 14.30 -30.79
C ALA A 133 -4.29 12.87 -30.59
N PRO A 134 -4.78 12.12 -29.57
CA PRO A 134 -4.29 10.77 -29.31
C PRO A 134 -4.43 9.80 -30.49
N SER A 135 -5.48 9.95 -31.30
CA SER A 135 -5.71 9.14 -32.51
C SER A 135 -4.77 9.45 -33.69
N GLN A 136 -3.95 10.51 -33.58
CA GLN A 136 -3.11 11.02 -34.67
C GLN A 136 -1.61 10.77 -34.45
N ILE A 137 -1.23 10.08 -33.39
CA ILE A 137 0.17 9.84 -33.02
C ILE A 137 0.38 8.36 -32.68
N SER A 138 1.47 7.76 -33.17
CA SER A 138 1.80 6.39 -32.77
C SER A 138 2.35 6.35 -31.34
N ALA A 139 2.27 5.19 -30.70
CA ALA A 139 2.84 4.99 -29.37
C ALA A 139 4.33 5.35 -29.31
N THR A 140 5.11 4.92 -30.31
CA THR A 140 6.55 5.19 -30.40
C THR A 140 6.86 6.67 -30.58
N GLN A 141 6.09 7.39 -31.41
CA GLN A 141 6.25 8.83 -31.58
C GLN A 141 5.96 9.58 -30.28
N TYR A 142 4.96 9.12 -29.52
CA TYR A 142 4.61 9.77 -28.26
C TYR A 142 5.61 9.44 -27.15
N ASP A 143 6.21 8.25 -27.15
CA ASP A 143 7.29 7.89 -26.21
C ASP A 143 8.48 8.86 -26.33
N ASP A 144 8.90 9.22 -27.54
CA ASP A 144 9.98 10.20 -27.75
C ASP A 144 9.64 11.57 -27.13
N VAL A 145 8.40 12.03 -27.31
CA VAL A 145 7.92 13.28 -26.72
C VAL A 145 7.91 13.20 -25.20
N LEU A 146 7.41 12.10 -24.63
CA LEU A 146 7.39 11.88 -23.19
C LEU A 146 8.81 11.83 -22.62
N HIS A 147 9.74 11.13 -23.26
CA HIS A 147 11.15 11.12 -22.88
C HIS A 147 11.75 12.53 -22.84
N GLN A 148 11.47 13.37 -23.84
CA GLN A 148 11.93 14.76 -23.86
C GLN A 148 11.35 15.59 -22.70
N LEU A 149 10.06 15.43 -22.40
CA LEU A 149 9.40 16.15 -21.31
C LEU A 149 9.85 15.66 -19.93
N MET A 150 10.02 14.34 -19.75
CA MET A 150 10.60 13.77 -18.55
C MET A 150 12.05 14.22 -18.35
N GLY A 151 12.83 14.35 -19.43
CA GLY A 151 14.17 14.91 -19.39
C GLY A 151 14.23 16.31 -18.78
N LYS A 152 13.22 17.15 -19.01
CA LYS A 152 13.12 18.48 -18.36
C LYS A 152 12.90 18.34 -16.86
N ALA A 153 11.97 17.48 -16.44
CA ALA A 153 11.71 17.23 -15.02
C ALA A 153 12.92 16.57 -14.31
N VAL A 154 13.70 15.75 -15.02
CA VAL A 154 14.97 15.20 -14.53
C VAL A 154 16.02 16.29 -14.34
N ASN A 155 16.20 17.17 -15.33
CA ASN A 155 17.16 18.28 -15.25
C ASN A 155 16.84 19.26 -14.11
N ASP A 156 15.55 19.49 -13.85
CA ASP A 156 15.10 20.33 -12.74
C ASP A 156 15.09 19.58 -11.39
N GLY A 157 15.47 18.30 -11.38
CA GLY A 157 15.60 17.47 -10.18
C GLY A 157 14.28 17.16 -9.49
N ILE A 158 13.18 17.13 -10.25
CA ILE A 158 11.82 16.81 -9.79
C ILE A 158 11.63 15.29 -9.75
N ILE A 159 12.18 14.62 -10.75
CA ILE A 159 12.23 13.17 -10.87
C ILE A 159 13.67 12.74 -11.19
N VAL A 160 13.96 11.46 -11.04
CA VAL A 160 15.22 10.83 -11.44
C VAL A 160 14.93 9.61 -12.31
N ASN A 161 15.89 9.25 -13.16
CA ASN A 161 15.81 8.00 -13.90
C ASN A 161 15.89 6.82 -12.92
N GLY A 162 14.98 5.87 -13.06
CA GLY A 162 14.99 4.63 -12.30
C GLY A 162 16.05 3.66 -12.81
N LYS A 163 16.17 2.51 -12.13
CA LYS A 163 17.19 1.49 -12.46
C LYS A 163 16.94 0.80 -13.81
N ARG A 164 15.68 0.73 -14.25
CA ARG A 164 15.30 0.14 -15.52
C ARG A 164 15.02 1.23 -16.55
N PHE A 165 15.35 0.97 -17.80
CA PHE A 165 15.01 1.90 -18.88
C PHE A 165 13.49 2.14 -18.90
N GLY A 166 13.08 3.41 -19.04
CA GLY A 166 11.66 3.79 -19.02
C GLY A 166 11.03 3.86 -17.63
N THR A 167 11.78 3.63 -16.54
CA THR A 167 11.31 3.89 -15.16
C THR A 167 11.78 5.24 -14.66
N PHE A 168 10.93 5.91 -13.87
CA PHE A 168 11.23 7.18 -13.22
C PHE A 168 10.80 7.12 -11.76
N THR A 169 11.45 7.92 -10.93
CA THR A 169 11.15 8.04 -9.50
C THR A 169 11.07 9.51 -9.13
N PHE A 170 10.08 9.91 -8.34
CA PHE A 170 10.07 11.26 -7.76
C PHE A 170 11.32 11.43 -6.88
N SER A 171 11.99 12.58 -6.99
CA SER A 171 13.27 12.76 -6.29
C SER A 171 13.11 12.90 -4.78
N HIS A 172 11.90 13.20 -4.30
CA HIS A 172 11.57 13.36 -2.89
C HIS A 172 10.06 13.23 -2.62
N ASP A 173 9.67 12.71 -1.46
CA ASP A 173 8.27 12.52 -1.04
C ASP A 173 7.48 13.83 -1.07
N LYS A 174 8.07 14.94 -0.62
CA LYS A 174 7.44 16.27 -0.69
C LYS A 174 7.10 16.75 -2.09
N ILE A 175 7.91 16.41 -3.10
CA ILE A 175 7.55 16.72 -4.50
C ILE A 175 6.35 15.89 -4.91
N PHE A 176 6.41 14.58 -4.63
CA PHE A 176 5.31 13.68 -4.93
C PHE A 176 4.00 14.16 -4.27
N GLU A 177 4.04 14.46 -2.97
CA GLU A 177 2.90 14.99 -2.21
C GLU A 177 2.37 16.30 -2.80
N ALA A 178 3.24 17.24 -3.16
CA ALA A 178 2.81 18.52 -3.75
C ALA A 178 2.14 18.34 -5.11
N VAL A 179 2.72 17.52 -5.99
CA VAL A 179 2.15 17.22 -7.31
C VAL A 179 0.82 16.48 -7.16
N TYR A 180 0.77 15.44 -6.33
CA TYR A 180 -0.45 14.65 -6.12
C TYR A 180 -1.56 15.46 -5.46
N SER A 181 -1.22 16.33 -4.51
CA SER A 181 -2.18 17.20 -3.84
C SER A 181 -2.76 18.27 -4.76
N SER A 182 -2.07 18.61 -5.86
CA SER A 182 -2.57 19.53 -6.89
C SER A 182 -3.67 18.95 -7.77
N LEU A 183 -3.91 17.64 -7.72
CA LEU A 183 -5.06 17.00 -8.37
C LEU A 183 -6.37 17.46 -7.71
N PRO A 184 -7.51 17.47 -8.43
CA PRO A 184 -8.83 17.65 -7.84
C PRO A 184 -9.02 16.75 -6.62
N THR A 185 -9.77 17.20 -5.61
CA THR A 185 -10.05 16.43 -4.38
C THR A 185 -11.47 15.86 -4.40
N GLY A 186 -11.81 15.05 -3.39
CA GLY A 186 -13.17 14.52 -3.25
C GLY A 186 -13.57 13.52 -4.34
N LEU A 187 -14.80 13.65 -4.85
CA LEU A 187 -15.40 12.68 -5.78
C LEU A 187 -14.65 12.59 -7.11
N GLU A 188 -14.18 13.72 -7.62
CA GLU A 188 -13.48 13.78 -8.92
C GLU A 188 -12.17 12.96 -8.88
N ARG A 189 -11.39 13.06 -7.79
CA ARG A 189 -10.19 12.24 -7.59
C ARG A 189 -10.52 10.75 -7.56
N LYS A 190 -11.58 10.37 -6.84
CA LYS A 190 -12.02 8.98 -6.75
C LYS A 190 -12.40 8.44 -8.13
N GLN A 191 -13.14 9.22 -8.92
CA GLN A 191 -13.50 8.85 -10.28
C GLN A 191 -12.27 8.72 -11.19
N LEU A 192 -11.28 9.61 -11.07
CA LEU A 192 -10.01 9.50 -11.78
C LEU A 192 -9.30 8.18 -11.46
N HIS A 193 -9.17 7.82 -10.18
CA HIS A 193 -8.57 6.53 -9.81
C HIS A 193 -9.35 5.33 -10.36
N VAL A 194 -10.68 5.36 -10.32
CA VAL A 194 -11.48 4.29 -10.95
C VAL A 194 -11.16 4.16 -12.43
N ARG A 195 -11.09 5.28 -13.17
CA ARG A 195 -10.79 5.25 -14.61
C ARG A 195 -9.37 4.73 -14.87
N ILE A 196 -8.37 5.21 -14.14
CA ILE A 196 -6.98 4.73 -14.25
C ILE A 196 -6.91 3.22 -13.97
N GLY A 197 -7.54 2.73 -12.89
CA GLY A 197 -7.54 1.31 -12.55
C GLY A 197 -8.17 0.45 -13.64
N ARG A 198 -9.29 0.87 -14.23
CA ARG A 198 -9.92 0.17 -15.37
C ARG A 198 -9.01 0.13 -16.60
N LEU A 199 -8.42 1.27 -16.96
CA LEU A 199 -7.52 1.39 -18.10
C LEU A 199 -6.29 0.48 -17.98
N LEU A 200 -5.68 0.42 -16.79
CA LEU A 200 -4.51 -0.43 -16.55
C LEU A 200 -4.86 -1.92 -16.63
N LEU A 201 -6.02 -2.35 -16.14
CA LEU A 201 -6.49 -3.73 -16.27
C LEU A 201 -6.76 -4.12 -17.74
N GLU A 202 -7.30 -3.19 -18.52
CA GLU A 202 -7.60 -3.42 -19.94
C GLU A 202 -6.32 -3.48 -20.79
N ALA A 203 -5.39 -2.56 -20.56
CA ALA A 203 -4.15 -2.49 -21.32
C ALA A 203 -3.16 -3.61 -20.96
N PHE A 204 -3.16 -4.08 -19.71
CA PHE A 204 -2.17 -5.05 -19.21
C PHE A 204 -2.82 -6.25 -18.48
N PRO A 205 -3.72 -7.01 -19.13
CA PRO A 205 -4.58 -8.00 -18.46
C PRO A 205 -3.85 -9.22 -17.89
N LYS A 206 -2.57 -9.42 -18.22
CA LYS A 206 -1.75 -10.57 -17.78
C LYS A 206 -0.51 -10.14 -16.99
N ASN A 207 -0.42 -8.87 -16.59
CA ASN A 207 0.72 -8.37 -15.83
C ASN A 207 0.35 -8.26 -14.35
N ASP A 208 0.91 -9.15 -13.54
CA ASP A 208 0.67 -9.20 -12.09
C ASP A 208 1.03 -7.89 -11.39
N VAL A 209 2.17 -7.28 -11.74
CA VAL A 209 2.64 -6.02 -11.13
C VAL A 209 1.67 -4.88 -11.44
N VAL A 210 1.20 -4.79 -12.69
CA VAL A 210 0.21 -3.79 -13.08
C VAL A 210 -1.15 -4.08 -12.46
N SER A 211 -1.51 -5.34 -12.25
CA SER A 211 -2.76 -5.72 -11.59
C SER A 211 -2.81 -5.20 -10.15
N PHE A 212 -1.70 -5.25 -9.41
CA PHE A 212 -1.58 -4.62 -8.09
C PHE A 212 -1.85 -3.11 -8.15
N LEU A 213 -1.15 -2.39 -9.03
CA LEU A 213 -1.34 -0.95 -9.20
C LEU A 213 -2.78 -0.59 -9.61
N ALA A 214 -3.35 -1.36 -10.53
CA ALA A 214 -4.67 -1.11 -11.06
C ALA A 214 -5.76 -1.34 -10.00
N VAL A 215 -5.67 -2.41 -9.21
CA VAL A 215 -6.63 -2.68 -8.13
C VAL A 215 -6.45 -1.71 -6.96
N ASP A 216 -5.21 -1.31 -6.63
CA ASP A 216 -4.97 -0.23 -5.65
C ASP A 216 -5.72 1.05 -6.06
N HIS A 217 -5.70 1.41 -7.35
CA HIS A 217 -6.47 2.52 -7.88
C HIS A 217 -7.99 2.31 -7.76
N LEU A 218 -8.50 1.15 -8.13
CA LEU A 218 -9.94 0.85 -7.98
C LEU A 218 -10.38 0.92 -6.51
N ASN A 219 -9.53 0.47 -5.57
CA ASN A 219 -9.79 0.53 -4.14
C ASN A 219 -9.82 1.98 -3.62
N GLN A 220 -8.87 2.82 -4.04
CA GLN A 220 -8.87 4.26 -3.72
C GLN A 220 -10.12 4.97 -4.24
N GLY A 221 -10.61 4.54 -5.41
CA GLY A 221 -11.82 5.05 -6.05
C GLY A 221 -13.12 4.35 -5.65
N SER A 222 -13.09 3.37 -4.76
CA SER A 222 -14.18 2.42 -4.50
C SER A 222 -15.53 3.06 -4.17
N ALA A 223 -15.53 4.21 -3.47
CA ALA A 223 -16.77 4.93 -3.16
C ALA A 223 -17.51 5.46 -4.41
N SER A 224 -16.82 5.59 -5.54
CA SER A 224 -17.42 5.95 -6.84
C SER A 224 -17.93 4.74 -7.62
N ILE A 225 -17.66 3.51 -7.16
CA ILE A 225 -18.16 2.27 -7.77
C ILE A 225 -19.48 1.92 -7.10
N THR A 226 -20.59 2.14 -7.80
CA THR A 226 -21.95 1.94 -7.25
C THR A 226 -22.64 0.68 -7.77
N ALA A 227 -22.24 0.18 -8.94
CA ALA A 227 -22.82 -1.03 -9.51
C ALA A 227 -22.44 -2.27 -8.69
N SER A 228 -23.43 -3.01 -8.19
CA SER A 228 -23.20 -4.20 -7.35
C SER A 228 -22.34 -5.26 -8.03
N LEU A 229 -22.54 -5.48 -9.33
CA LEU A 229 -21.74 -6.42 -10.11
C LEU A 229 -20.26 -5.99 -10.16
N GLU A 230 -20.00 -4.70 -10.34
CA GLU A 230 -18.62 -4.19 -10.39
C GLU A 230 -17.94 -4.27 -9.02
N ARG A 231 -18.66 -3.99 -7.93
CA ARG A 231 -18.15 -4.20 -6.56
C ARG A 231 -17.78 -5.66 -6.32
N LEU A 232 -18.62 -6.60 -6.78
CA LEU A 232 -18.34 -8.03 -6.64
C LEU A 232 -17.08 -8.41 -7.43
N GLN A 233 -16.95 -7.94 -8.67
CA GLN A 233 -15.75 -8.17 -9.47
C GLN A 233 -14.49 -7.56 -8.82
N LEU A 234 -14.60 -6.38 -8.19
CA LEU A 234 -13.47 -5.79 -7.47
C LEU A 234 -13.13 -6.57 -6.19
N ALA A 235 -14.11 -7.09 -5.45
CA ALA A 235 -13.83 -7.97 -4.31
C ALA A 235 -13.15 -9.28 -4.74
N GLN A 236 -13.57 -9.88 -5.85
CA GLN A 236 -12.92 -11.06 -6.42
C GLN A 236 -11.48 -10.78 -6.84
N ARG A 237 -11.22 -9.62 -7.47
CA ARG A 237 -9.85 -9.18 -7.81
C ARG A 237 -9.00 -8.95 -6.57
N ASN A 238 -9.54 -8.31 -5.54
CA ASN A 238 -8.88 -8.13 -4.25
C ASN A 238 -8.49 -9.48 -3.62
N LEU A 239 -9.40 -10.45 -3.59
CA LEU A 239 -9.08 -11.81 -3.12
C LEU A 239 -7.95 -12.45 -3.94
N SER A 240 -8.02 -12.36 -5.28
CA SER A 240 -7.00 -12.92 -6.16
C SER A 240 -5.61 -12.29 -5.93
N LEU A 241 -5.54 -10.97 -5.73
CA LEU A 241 -4.29 -10.28 -5.46
C LEU A 241 -3.78 -10.51 -4.04
N ALA A 242 -4.66 -10.69 -3.06
CA ALA A 242 -4.26 -11.12 -1.73
C ALA A 242 -3.56 -12.49 -1.78
N GLN A 243 -4.14 -13.46 -2.48
CA GLN A 243 -3.53 -14.77 -2.67
C GLN A 243 -2.20 -14.67 -3.41
N LEU A 244 -2.14 -13.86 -4.46
CA LEU A 244 -0.91 -13.62 -5.23
C LEU A 244 0.21 -12.98 -4.37
N ALA A 245 -0.16 -12.04 -3.50
CA ALA A 245 0.75 -11.38 -2.57
C ALA A 245 1.37 -12.37 -1.57
N ILE A 246 0.58 -13.33 -1.10
CA ILE A 246 1.05 -14.44 -0.25
C ILE A 246 1.99 -15.34 -1.06
N ASP A 247 1.52 -15.87 -2.18
CA ASP A 247 2.18 -16.98 -2.89
C ASP A 247 3.48 -16.57 -3.58
N LYS A 248 3.56 -15.35 -4.12
CA LYS A 248 4.73 -14.89 -4.90
C LYS A 248 5.67 -13.96 -4.14
N PHE A 249 5.18 -13.27 -3.13
CA PHE A 249 5.92 -12.19 -2.47
C PHE A 249 6.01 -12.34 -0.96
N SER A 250 5.34 -13.35 -0.37
CA SER A 250 5.24 -13.54 1.09
C SER A 250 4.82 -12.26 1.82
N SER A 251 4.00 -11.42 1.17
CA SER A 251 3.62 -10.10 1.68
C SER A 251 2.26 -10.17 2.35
N PHE A 252 2.25 -10.62 3.61
CA PHE A 252 1.04 -10.78 4.41
C PHE A 252 0.32 -9.45 4.68
N ASP A 253 1.05 -8.35 4.88
CA ASP A 253 0.46 -7.02 5.06
C ASP A 253 -0.32 -6.58 3.82
N ARG A 254 0.28 -6.71 2.62
CA ARG A 254 -0.41 -6.40 1.36
C ARG A 254 -1.63 -7.30 1.15
N ALA A 255 -1.52 -8.58 1.47
CA ALA A 255 -2.66 -9.49 1.40
C ALA A 255 -3.81 -9.04 2.31
N ARG A 256 -3.51 -8.64 3.55
CA ARG A 256 -4.49 -8.08 4.49
C ARG A 256 -5.12 -6.80 3.94
N ASP A 257 -4.34 -5.90 3.36
CA ASP A 257 -4.86 -4.65 2.78
C ASP A 257 -5.88 -4.94 1.67
N PHE A 258 -5.59 -5.87 0.75
CA PHE A 258 -6.53 -6.26 -0.31
C PHE A 258 -7.78 -6.96 0.24
N ILE A 259 -7.64 -7.87 1.21
CA ILE A 259 -8.80 -8.49 1.86
C ILE A 259 -9.69 -7.44 2.52
N THR A 260 -9.08 -6.50 3.25
CA THR A 260 -9.81 -5.42 3.94
C THR A 260 -10.51 -4.51 2.94
N ALA A 261 -9.83 -4.11 1.86
CA ALA A 261 -10.41 -3.31 0.80
C ALA A 261 -11.59 -4.02 0.13
N GLY A 262 -11.45 -5.30 -0.20
CA GLY A 262 -12.52 -6.05 -0.84
C GLY A 262 -13.74 -6.28 0.05
N LEU A 263 -13.55 -6.54 1.36
CA LEU A 263 -14.66 -6.62 2.32
C LEU A 263 -15.35 -5.26 2.53
N SER A 264 -14.61 -4.15 2.47
CA SER A 264 -15.16 -2.80 2.65
C SER A 264 -16.15 -2.38 1.55
N LEU A 265 -16.14 -3.06 0.40
CA LEU A 265 -17.10 -2.86 -0.70
C LEU A 265 -18.52 -3.31 -0.33
N PHE A 266 -18.65 -4.15 0.70
CA PHE A 266 -19.90 -4.70 1.20
C PHE A 266 -20.01 -4.46 2.70
N PRO A 267 -20.40 -3.24 3.12
CA PRO A 267 -20.59 -2.93 4.53
C PRO A 267 -21.56 -3.90 5.20
N GLY A 268 -21.20 -4.38 6.39
CA GLY A 268 -22.01 -5.37 7.12
C GLY A 268 -21.74 -6.80 6.66
N ASP A 269 -22.81 -7.56 6.45
CA ASP A 269 -22.78 -8.99 6.11
C ASP A 269 -23.34 -9.29 4.71
N ASP A 270 -23.58 -8.26 3.88
CA ASP A 270 -24.21 -8.38 2.55
C ASP A 270 -23.49 -9.41 1.66
N LEU A 271 -22.15 -9.43 1.70
CA LEU A 271 -21.35 -10.35 0.89
C LEU A 271 -21.69 -11.82 1.16
N TRP A 272 -22.04 -12.20 2.40
CA TRP A 272 -22.42 -13.58 2.74
C TRP A 272 -23.69 -14.04 2.02
N THR A 273 -24.59 -13.10 1.71
CA THR A 273 -25.83 -13.37 0.97
C THR A 273 -25.61 -13.32 -0.55
N ILE A 274 -24.75 -12.42 -1.02
CA ILE A 274 -24.46 -12.23 -2.45
C ILE A 274 -23.57 -13.36 -2.97
N ASP A 275 -22.48 -13.65 -2.27
CA ASP A 275 -21.48 -14.64 -2.64
C ASP A 275 -20.83 -15.24 -1.38
N TYR A 276 -21.46 -16.29 -0.87
CA TYR A 276 -21.05 -16.99 0.36
C TYR A 276 -19.60 -17.49 0.28
N ASP A 277 -19.19 -18.07 -0.86
CA ASP A 277 -17.87 -18.67 -1.00
C ASP A 277 -16.78 -17.60 -1.01
N LEU A 278 -17.04 -16.46 -1.66
CA LEU A 278 -16.15 -15.31 -1.62
C LEU A 278 -16.03 -14.76 -0.20
N ALA A 279 -17.15 -14.56 0.49
CA ALA A 279 -17.16 -14.08 1.88
C ALA A 279 -16.34 -14.99 2.79
N LEU A 280 -16.59 -16.30 2.74
CA LEU A 280 -15.90 -17.30 3.55
C LEU A 280 -14.40 -17.31 3.27
N LYS A 281 -13.99 -17.30 2.00
CA LYS A 281 -12.57 -17.27 1.61
C LYS A 281 -11.88 -15.99 2.08
N MET A 282 -12.51 -14.83 1.93
CA MET A 282 -11.92 -13.56 2.36
C MET A 282 -11.73 -13.50 3.87
N HIS A 283 -12.70 -13.97 4.67
CA HIS A 283 -12.54 -14.03 6.13
C HIS A 283 -11.49 -15.08 6.55
N THR A 284 -11.44 -16.23 5.88
CA THR A 284 -10.44 -17.27 6.16
C THR A 284 -9.03 -16.78 5.89
N ILE A 285 -8.78 -16.21 4.70
CA ILE A 285 -7.46 -15.67 4.34
C ILE A 285 -7.15 -14.45 5.21
N GLY A 286 -8.10 -13.54 5.44
CA GLY A 286 -7.94 -12.38 6.31
C GLY A 286 -7.47 -12.77 7.72
N ALA A 287 -8.09 -13.80 8.30
CA ALA A 287 -7.66 -14.35 9.58
C ALA A 287 -6.22 -14.90 9.49
N GLN A 288 -5.93 -15.71 8.47
CA GLN A 288 -4.63 -16.36 8.29
C GLN A 288 -3.47 -15.39 8.06
N VAL A 289 -3.69 -14.24 7.43
CA VAL A 289 -2.63 -13.25 7.19
C VAL A 289 -2.45 -12.28 8.35
N SER A 290 -3.46 -12.15 9.22
CA SER A 290 -3.41 -11.21 10.35
C SER A 290 -2.54 -11.70 11.50
N VAL A 291 -2.42 -13.01 11.68
CA VAL A 291 -1.68 -13.67 12.78
C VAL A 291 -0.24 -13.20 13.02
N VAL A 292 0.44 -12.60 12.02
CA VAL A 292 1.84 -12.15 12.11
C VAL A 292 1.98 -10.69 12.57
N GLY A 293 0.88 -9.91 12.64
CA GLY A 293 0.97 -8.49 13.01
C GLY A 293 -0.19 -7.94 13.82
N GLU A 294 -1.42 -8.35 13.54
CA GLU A 294 -2.64 -7.88 14.19
C GLU A 294 -3.47 -9.05 14.75
N SER A 295 -4.59 -8.75 15.41
CA SER A 295 -5.50 -9.81 15.88
C SER A 295 -6.33 -10.37 14.71
N PRO A 296 -6.37 -11.70 14.50
CA PRO A 296 -7.25 -12.31 13.50
C PRO A 296 -8.73 -12.34 13.95
N GLU A 297 -9.02 -11.97 15.20
CA GLU A 297 -10.35 -12.13 15.83
C GLU A 297 -11.46 -11.47 15.03
N VAL A 298 -11.24 -10.29 14.44
CA VAL A 298 -12.26 -9.59 13.63
C VAL A 298 -12.71 -10.45 12.43
N PHE A 299 -11.78 -11.12 11.77
CA PHE A 299 -12.09 -12.00 10.65
C PHE A 299 -12.68 -13.34 11.12
N VAL A 300 -12.12 -13.90 12.20
CA VAL A 300 -12.54 -15.16 12.78
C VAL A 300 -13.97 -15.09 13.29
N ASP A 301 -14.32 -14.08 14.09
CA ASP A 301 -15.62 -13.94 14.72
C ASP A 301 -16.73 -13.78 13.66
N ARG A 302 -16.51 -12.90 12.68
CA ARG A 302 -17.46 -12.73 11.56
C ARG A 302 -17.58 -13.99 10.71
N GLY A 303 -16.46 -14.66 10.44
CA GLY A 303 -16.45 -15.91 9.69
C GLY A 303 -17.22 -17.02 10.41
N ILE A 304 -17.02 -17.19 11.72
CA ILE A 304 -17.71 -18.18 12.54
C ILE A 304 -19.21 -17.90 12.64
N LEU A 305 -19.57 -16.62 12.79
CA LEU A 305 -20.97 -16.18 12.93
C LEU A 305 -21.77 -16.52 11.68
N ASN A 306 -21.21 -16.27 10.50
CA ASN A 306 -21.92 -16.38 9.22
C ASN A 306 -21.73 -17.73 8.49
N SER A 307 -20.76 -18.55 8.91
CA SER A 307 -20.52 -19.87 8.30
C SER A 307 -21.72 -20.81 8.44
N LYS A 308 -22.14 -21.40 7.31
CA LYS A 308 -23.28 -22.33 7.18
C LYS A 308 -23.00 -23.69 7.79
N THR A 309 -21.77 -24.19 7.65
CA THR A 309 -21.39 -25.52 8.14
C THR A 309 -20.33 -25.43 9.24
N PHE A 310 -20.20 -26.49 10.02
CA PHE A 310 -19.10 -26.60 10.98
C PHE A 310 -17.75 -26.70 10.26
N ALA A 311 -17.68 -27.40 9.12
CA ALA A 311 -16.46 -27.55 8.34
C ALA A 311 -15.89 -26.19 7.91
N ASP A 312 -16.74 -25.24 7.53
CA ASP A 312 -16.35 -23.87 7.17
C ASP A 312 -15.69 -23.11 8.34
N LYS A 313 -16.05 -23.45 9.59
CA LYS A 313 -15.52 -22.82 10.80
C LYS A 313 -14.17 -23.39 11.22
N VAL A 314 -13.83 -24.61 10.80
CA VAL A 314 -12.61 -25.30 11.23
C VAL A 314 -11.34 -24.49 10.91
N PRO A 315 -11.13 -23.96 9.68
CA PRO A 315 -9.96 -23.15 9.39
C PRO A 315 -9.84 -21.92 10.29
N LEU A 316 -10.97 -21.27 10.60
CA LEU A 316 -11.01 -20.07 11.44
C LEU A 316 -10.64 -20.38 12.90
N TYR A 317 -11.20 -21.46 13.47
CA TYR A 317 -10.84 -21.93 14.81
C TYR A 317 -9.36 -22.33 14.89
N MET A 318 -8.85 -23.03 13.87
CA MET A 318 -7.43 -23.44 13.82
C MET A 318 -6.49 -22.22 13.74
N THR A 319 -6.87 -21.20 12.98
CA THR A 319 -6.12 -19.93 12.93
C THR A 319 -6.13 -19.24 14.30
N LEU A 320 -7.27 -19.16 14.98
CA LEU A 320 -7.36 -18.53 16.29
C LEU A 320 -6.55 -19.27 17.37
N MET A 321 -6.62 -20.60 17.39
CA MET A 321 -5.81 -21.43 18.30
C MET A 321 -4.31 -21.25 18.03
N SER A 322 -3.90 -21.23 16.75
CA SER A 322 -2.50 -21.01 16.36
C SER A 322 -2.02 -19.62 16.79
N PHE A 323 -2.83 -18.58 16.59
CA PHE A 323 -2.54 -17.22 17.02
C PHE A 323 -2.30 -17.13 18.53
N TYR A 324 -3.22 -17.68 19.34
CA TYR A 324 -3.03 -17.73 20.80
C TYR A 324 -1.79 -18.54 21.19
N GLY A 325 -1.50 -19.64 20.48
CA GLY A 325 -0.28 -20.41 20.67
C GLY A 325 1.00 -19.59 20.46
N TRP A 326 1.08 -18.82 19.37
CA TRP A 326 2.24 -17.96 19.08
C TRP A 326 2.39 -16.79 20.06
N GLN A 327 1.27 -16.29 20.59
CA GLN A 327 1.26 -15.26 21.62
C GLN A 327 1.52 -15.81 23.04
N ASN A 328 1.88 -17.10 23.18
CA ASN A 328 2.08 -17.79 24.46
C ASN A 328 0.83 -17.79 25.37
N ARG A 329 -0.35 -17.63 24.77
CA ARG A 329 -1.69 -17.61 25.38
C ARG A 329 -2.32 -19.01 25.30
N HIS A 330 -1.60 -20.00 25.83
CA HIS A 330 -1.97 -21.41 25.66
C HIS A 330 -3.30 -21.79 26.30
N GLU A 331 -3.67 -21.14 27.42
CA GLU A 331 -4.95 -21.37 28.09
C GLU A 331 -6.12 -20.97 27.17
N GLU A 332 -6.04 -19.82 26.50
CA GLU A 332 -7.07 -19.41 25.54
C GLU A 332 -7.14 -20.34 24.32
N ALA A 333 -5.99 -20.82 23.81
CA ALA A 333 -5.98 -21.81 22.73
C ALA A 333 -6.71 -23.11 23.14
N VAL A 334 -6.48 -23.59 24.37
CA VAL A 334 -7.17 -24.76 24.93
C VAL A 334 -8.67 -24.49 25.10
N ASP A 335 -9.05 -23.31 25.59
CA ASP A 335 -10.45 -22.95 25.79
C ASP A 335 -11.23 -22.86 24.47
N VAL A 336 -10.61 -22.38 23.39
CA VAL A 336 -11.17 -22.46 22.03
C VAL A 336 -11.35 -23.93 21.61
N GLY A 337 -10.32 -24.76 21.73
CA GLY A 337 -10.38 -26.18 21.35
C GLY A 337 -11.46 -26.97 22.11
N LEU A 338 -11.59 -26.74 23.42
CA LEU A 338 -12.64 -27.36 24.25
C LEU A 338 -14.04 -26.89 23.85
N THR A 339 -14.19 -25.62 23.45
CA THR A 339 -15.45 -25.11 22.94
C THR A 339 -15.83 -25.78 21.63
N VAL A 340 -14.88 -25.91 20.71
CA VAL A 340 -15.06 -26.61 19.43
C VAL A 340 -15.45 -28.08 19.65
N LEU A 341 -14.73 -28.81 20.50
CA LEU A 341 -15.04 -30.19 20.85
C LEU A 341 -16.46 -30.33 21.42
N ARG A 342 -16.85 -29.41 22.31
CA ARG A 342 -18.20 -29.40 22.89
C ARG A 342 -19.27 -29.22 21.81
N THR A 343 -19.03 -28.38 20.79
CA THR A 343 -19.96 -28.24 19.65
C THR A 343 -20.06 -29.50 18.78
N LEU A 344 -18.99 -30.32 18.75
CA LEU A 344 -18.98 -31.65 18.12
C LEU A 344 -19.61 -32.75 18.99
N GLY A 345 -20.09 -32.40 20.17
CA GLY A 345 -20.64 -33.35 21.16
C GLY A 345 -19.57 -34.08 21.97
N GLU A 346 -18.30 -33.73 21.82
CA GLU A 346 -17.19 -34.30 22.58
C GLU A 346 -16.99 -33.53 23.88
N LYS A 347 -17.27 -34.17 25.01
CA LYS A 347 -17.13 -33.55 26.33
C LYS A 347 -15.78 -33.90 26.92
N MET A 348 -14.80 -33.04 26.70
CA MET A 348 -13.49 -33.16 27.34
C MET A 348 -13.36 -32.22 28.55
N PRO A 349 -12.80 -32.68 29.68
CA PRO A 349 -12.53 -31.83 30.83
C PRO A 349 -11.35 -30.91 30.56
N ARG A 350 -11.41 -29.68 31.09
CA ARG A 350 -10.31 -28.70 30.96
C ARG A 350 -9.00 -29.18 31.57
N LYS A 351 -9.08 -29.98 32.64
CA LYS A 351 -7.94 -30.67 33.24
C LYS A 351 -8.27 -32.15 33.35
N ALA A 352 -7.69 -32.96 32.47
CA ALA A 352 -7.82 -34.41 32.54
C ALA A 352 -6.91 -34.96 33.66
N GLY A 353 -7.52 -35.46 34.74
CA GLY A 353 -6.80 -36.21 35.77
C GLY A 353 -6.50 -37.66 35.33
N LYS A 354 -5.56 -38.32 36.00
CA LYS A 354 -5.17 -39.72 35.70
C LYS A 354 -6.37 -40.69 35.66
N ALA A 355 -7.35 -40.51 36.54
CA ALA A 355 -8.55 -41.34 36.60
C ALA A 355 -9.43 -41.21 35.34
N HIS A 356 -9.57 -39.98 34.82
CA HIS A 356 -10.31 -39.73 33.58
C HIS A 356 -9.59 -40.37 32.39
N VAL A 357 -8.27 -40.21 32.28
CA VAL A 357 -7.46 -40.84 31.23
C VAL A 357 -7.56 -42.37 31.29
N ALA A 358 -7.50 -42.96 32.49
CA ALA A 358 -7.65 -44.40 32.66
C ALA A 358 -9.04 -44.89 32.21
N TRP A 359 -10.10 -44.13 32.51
CA TRP A 359 -11.45 -44.45 32.06
C TRP A 359 -11.59 -44.38 30.53
N GLU A 360 -11.13 -43.29 29.90
CA GLU A 360 -11.15 -43.15 28.44
C GLU A 360 -10.31 -44.23 27.74
N PHE A 361 -9.18 -44.62 28.32
CA PHE A 361 -8.36 -45.72 27.81
C PHE A 361 -9.10 -47.06 27.82
N VAL A 362 -9.88 -47.35 28.88
CA VAL A 362 -10.72 -48.56 28.95
C VAL A 362 -11.81 -48.52 27.88
N LEU A 363 -12.48 -47.37 27.68
CA LEU A 363 -13.48 -47.20 26.63
C LEU A 363 -12.87 -47.43 25.24
N ALA A 364 -11.70 -46.83 24.97
CA ALA A 364 -10.97 -47.01 23.72
C ALA A 364 -10.59 -48.47 23.47
N LYS A 365 -10.01 -49.16 24.47
CA LYS A 365 -9.70 -50.60 24.36
C LYS A 365 -10.94 -51.45 24.09
N ARG A 366 -12.06 -51.16 24.74
CA ARG A 366 -13.33 -51.87 24.52
C ARG A 366 -13.87 -51.62 23.11
N ALA A 367 -13.80 -50.40 22.62
CA ALA A 367 -14.25 -50.03 21.27
C ALA A 367 -13.42 -50.70 20.18
N LEU A 368 -12.09 -50.76 20.37
CA LEU A 368 -11.15 -51.43 19.45
C LEU A 368 -11.32 -52.95 19.48
N GLY A 369 -11.57 -53.53 20.66
CA GLY A 369 -11.71 -54.99 20.84
C GLY A 369 -10.40 -55.72 20.50
N ASN A 370 -10.50 -56.79 19.71
CA ASN A 370 -9.34 -57.57 19.24
C ASN A 370 -8.95 -57.22 17.79
N ARG A 371 -9.34 -56.04 17.29
CA ARG A 371 -8.99 -55.64 15.92
C ARG A 371 -7.47 -55.45 15.80
N THR A 372 -6.89 -55.96 14.72
CA THR A 372 -5.49 -55.68 14.38
C THR A 372 -5.33 -54.28 13.79
N ASP A 373 -4.10 -53.79 13.74
CA ASP A 373 -3.80 -52.47 13.17
C ASP A 373 -4.28 -52.37 11.71
N GLU A 374 -4.14 -53.44 10.91
CA GLU A 374 -4.63 -53.49 9.52
C GLU A 374 -6.16 -53.41 9.46
N GLN A 375 -6.85 -54.06 10.40
CA GLN A 375 -8.32 -54.02 10.47
C GLN A 375 -8.84 -52.64 10.88
N ILE A 376 -8.10 -51.93 11.75
CA ILE A 376 -8.41 -50.56 12.15
C ILE A 376 -8.21 -49.60 10.97
N LEU A 377 -7.08 -49.72 10.25
CA LEU A 377 -6.79 -48.90 9.08
C LEU A 377 -7.76 -49.14 7.92
N ALA A 378 -8.30 -50.36 7.80
CA ALA A 378 -9.31 -50.71 6.80
C ALA A 378 -10.75 -50.32 7.18
N MET A 379 -10.97 -49.71 8.36
CA MET A 379 -12.31 -49.28 8.77
C MET A 379 -12.85 -48.20 7.82
N PRO A 380 -14.17 -48.20 7.56
CA PRO A 380 -14.78 -47.17 6.75
C PRO A 380 -14.55 -45.80 7.39
N GLN A 381 -14.28 -44.79 6.56
CA GLN A 381 -14.20 -43.42 7.05
C GLN A 381 -15.51 -43.01 7.73
N VAL A 382 -15.36 -42.15 8.75
CA VAL A 382 -16.49 -41.59 9.47
C VAL A 382 -17.40 -40.85 8.48
N LYS A 383 -18.70 -41.15 8.54
CA LYS A 383 -19.72 -40.58 7.64
C LYS A 383 -20.45 -39.37 8.23
N ASP A 384 -20.23 -39.04 9.50
CA ASP A 384 -20.80 -37.84 10.12
C ASP A 384 -20.07 -36.63 9.51
N SER A 385 -20.79 -35.76 8.79
CA SER A 385 -20.19 -34.58 8.14
C SER A 385 -19.60 -33.56 9.13
N ARG A 386 -19.74 -33.79 10.44
CA ARG A 386 -19.11 -33.01 11.50
C ARG A 386 -17.86 -33.68 12.09
N LYS A 387 -17.56 -34.94 11.76
CA LYS A 387 -16.49 -35.74 12.41
C LYS A 387 -15.62 -36.50 11.43
#